data_AF-A0A0P6Y0X9-F1
#
_entry.id   AF-A0A0P6Y0X9-F1
#
_cell.length_a   1.000
_cell.length_b   1.000
_cell.length_c   1.000
_cell.angle_alpha   90.00
_cell.angle_beta   90.00
_cell.angle_gamma   90.00
#
_symmetry.space_group_name_H-M   'P 1'
#
loop_
_entity.id
_entity.type
_entity.pdbx_description
1 polymer ?
#
loop_
_entity_poly.entity_id
_entity_poly.type
_entity_poly.pdbx_seq_one_letter_code
_entity_poly.pdbx_strand_id
1 'polypeptide(L)'
;MAHTDASIKEVMQEELLETATVLNWTDVENPGYKSALRRTLRRLNLPNVAASANDPLLETVAIIEVWRSVANATVTAINYEADGGSFNRKDMHDHAVRMLRQLEAEFVTNQPVVVEEAPISGTLDTFSRW
;
A
#
# COMPACT_ATOMS: atom_id res chain seq x y z
N MET A 1 6.36 8.60 16.72
CA MET A 1 6.99 9.78 16.09
C MET A 1 6.07 10.24 14.97
N ALA A 2 5.94 11.54 14.72
CA ALA A 2 5.12 11.99 13.59
C ALA A 2 5.82 11.62 12.28
N HIS A 3 5.09 10.96 11.37
CA HIS A 3 5.62 10.65 10.05
C HIS A 3 5.84 11.92 9.23
N THR A 4 6.86 11.89 8.38
CA THR A 4 7.12 12.87 7.33
C THR A 4 7.07 12.18 5.97
N ASP A 5 6.93 12.95 4.89
CA ASP A 5 7.03 12.42 3.52
C ASP A 5 8.32 11.63 3.31
N ALA A 6 9.45 12.10 3.85
CA ALA A 6 10.74 11.42 3.74
C ALA A 6 10.72 10.08 4.48
N SER A 7 10.29 10.07 5.75
CA SER A 7 10.29 8.85 6.55
C SER A 7 9.37 7.76 5.97
N ILE A 8 8.25 8.14 5.35
CA ILE A 8 7.36 7.14 4.71
C ILE A 8 7.98 6.58 3.43
N LYS A 9 8.69 7.39 2.66
CA LYS A 9 9.40 6.89 1.47
C LYS A 9 10.59 6.01 1.85
N GLU A 10 11.25 6.29 2.97
CA GLU A 10 12.29 5.42 3.53
C GLU A 10 11.70 4.04 3.88
N VAL A 11 10.56 3.99 4.57
CA VAL A 11 9.83 2.72 4.82
C VAL A 11 9.48 2.00 3.52
N MET A 12 8.96 2.71 2.52
CA MET A 12 8.67 2.11 1.21
C MET A 12 9.93 1.53 0.54
N GLN A 13 11.06 2.22 0.63
CA GLN A 13 12.33 1.78 0.05
C GLN A 13 12.88 0.55 0.77
N GLU A 14 12.87 0.54 2.11
CA GLU A 14 13.30 -0.59 2.92
C GLU A 14 12.52 -1.85 2.56
N GLU A 15 11.21 -1.73 2.35
CA GLU A 15 10.32 -2.84 2.00
C GLU A 15 10.52 -3.38 0.59
N LEU A 16 11.11 -2.59 -0.32
CA LEU A 16 11.48 -3.09 -1.65
C LEU A 16 12.75 -3.93 -1.66
N LEU A 17 13.60 -3.84 -0.61
CA LEU A 17 14.85 -4.60 -0.48
C LEU A 17 15.67 -4.60 -1.80
N GLU A 18 16.05 -5.78 -2.30
CA GLU A 18 16.84 -5.95 -3.53
C GLU A 18 16.11 -5.44 -4.79
N THR A 19 14.77 -5.39 -4.78
CA THR A 19 13.96 -4.90 -5.91
C THR A 19 14.24 -3.43 -6.22
N ALA A 20 14.47 -2.61 -5.18
CA ALA A 20 14.84 -1.22 -5.36
C ALA A 20 16.16 -1.09 -6.12
N THR A 21 17.15 -1.93 -5.80
CA THR A 21 18.44 -1.95 -6.49
C THR A 21 18.29 -2.37 -7.95
N VAL A 22 17.55 -3.44 -8.24
CA VAL A 22 17.35 -3.95 -9.60
C VAL A 22 16.63 -2.93 -10.50
N LEU A 23 15.68 -2.17 -9.95
CA LEU A 23 14.94 -1.13 -10.67
C LEU A 23 15.64 0.23 -10.68
N ASN A 24 16.79 0.37 -10.02
CA ASN A 24 17.46 1.65 -9.78
C ASN A 24 16.56 2.69 -9.07
N TRP A 25 15.75 2.21 -8.11
CA TRP A 25 14.92 3.00 -7.20
C TRP A 25 15.61 3.17 -5.83
N THR A 26 16.91 3.44 -5.85
CA THR A 26 17.75 3.55 -4.65
C THR A 26 17.71 4.92 -3.98
N ASP A 27 17.05 5.89 -4.60
CA ASP A 27 16.81 7.23 -4.07
C ASP A 27 15.31 7.39 -3.73
N VAL A 28 15.00 7.78 -2.50
CA VAL A 28 13.63 8.08 -2.04
C VAL A 28 12.95 9.17 -2.87
N GLU A 29 13.72 10.02 -3.56
CA GLU A 29 13.19 11.05 -4.44
C GLU A 29 12.73 10.52 -5.82
N ASN A 30 12.88 9.22 -6.07
CA ASN A 30 12.39 8.54 -7.26
C ASN A 30 10.88 8.83 -7.48
N PRO A 31 10.45 9.15 -8.72
CA PRO A 31 9.05 9.43 -9.04
C PRO A 31 8.07 8.30 -8.65
N GLY A 32 8.54 7.06 -8.58
CA GLY A 32 7.79 5.89 -8.11
C GLY A 32 7.31 6.05 -6.68
N TYR A 33 8.19 6.41 -5.75
CA TYR A 33 7.84 6.64 -4.34
C TYR A 33 6.90 7.84 -4.16
N LYS A 34 7.15 8.94 -4.90
CA LYS A 34 6.25 10.11 -4.89
C LYS A 34 4.84 9.76 -5.35
N SER A 35 4.74 8.93 -6.38
CA SER A 35 3.46 8.47 -6.91
C SER A 35 2.74 7.52 -5.94
N ALA A 36 3.49 6.60 -5.32
CA ALA A 36 2.98 5.70 -4.29
C ALA A 36 2.42 6.49 -3.10
N LEU A 37 3.21 7.43 -2.54
CA LEU A 37 2.81 8.26 -1.40
C LEU A 37 1.53 9.06 -1.68
N ARG A 38 1.41 9.64 -2.88
CA ARG A 38 0.19 10.34 -3.29
C ARG A 38 -1.04 9.43 -3.31
N ARG A 39 -0.89 8.17 -3.76
CA ARG A 39 -2.00 7.20 -3.76
C ARG A 39 -2.35 6.75 -2.36
N THR A 40 -1.36 6.55 -1.49
CA THR A 40 -1.53 6.23 -0.07
C THR A 40 -2.37 7.30 0.63
N LEU A 41 -1.96 8.56 0.53
CA LEU A 41 -2.69 9.69 1.11
C LEU A 41 -4.13 9.77 0.57
N ARG A 42 -4.32 9.56 -0.74
CA ARG A 42 -5.66 9.53 -1.33
C ARG A 42 -6.52 8.39 -0.79
N ARG A 43 -5.96 7.19 -0.63
CA ARG A 43 -6.70 6.00 -0.17
C ARG A 43 -7.13 6.14 1.29
N LEU A 44 -6.30 6.77 2.11
CA LEU A 44 -6.58 7.07 3.52
C LEU A 44 -7.35 8.38 3.71
N ASN A 45 -7.69 9.09 2.63
CA ASN A 45 -8.34 10.39 2.66
C ASN A 45 -7.59 11.43 3.52
N LEU A 46 -6.25 11.42 3.45
CA LEU A 46 -5.37 12.31 4.20
C LEU A 46 -4.86 13.44 3.30
N PRO A 47 -4.86 14.71 3.77
CA PRO A 47 -4.35 15.82 2.99
C PRO A 47 -2.82 15.86 2.89
N ASN A 48 -2.13 15.31 3.89
CA ASN A 48 -0.66 15.23 3.97
C ASN A 48 -0.26 14.16 5.00
N VAL A 49 1.02 13.81 5.05
CA VAL A 49 1.54 12.80 5.99
C VAL A 49 1.42 13.28 7.44
N ALA A 50 1.55 14.58 7.74
CA ALA A 50 1.40 15.07 9.11
C ALA A 50 0.00 14.83 9.70
N ALA A 51 -1.04 14.73 8.86
CA ALA A 51 -2.40 14.41 9.27
C ALA A 51 -2.59 12.93 9.71
N SER A 52 -1.59 12.08 9.46
CA SER A 52 -1.59 10.65 9.80
C SER A 52 -1.11 10.33 11.21
N ALA A 53 -0.90 11.33 12.08
CA ALA A 53 -0.12 11.18 13.32
C ALA A 53 -0.52 10.00 14.23
N ASN A 54 -1.73 9.43 14.06
CA ASN A 54 -2.21 8.23 14.75
C ASN A 54 -2.86 7.18 13.83
N ASP A 55 -2.63 7.21 12.51
CA ASP A 55 -3.23 6.25 11.59
C ASP A 55 -2.31 5.01 11.46
N PRO A 56 -2.67 3.87 12.10
CA PRO A 56 -1.85 2.67 12.06
C PRO A 56 -1.75 2.05 10.65
N LEU A 57 -2.59 2.50 9.71
CA LEU A 57 -2.63 1.97 8.35
C LEU A 57 -1.71 2.72 7.38
N LEU A 58 -1.10 3.83 7.78
CA LEU A 58 -0.30 4.66 6.86
C LEU A 58 0.83 3.87 6.22
N GLU A 59 1.66 3.21 7.03
CA GLU A 59 2.80 2.42 6.53
C GLU A 59 2.32 1.23 5.70
N THR A 60 1.31 0.49 6.17
CA THR A 60 0.79 -0.67 5.43
C THR A 60 0.27 -0.27 4.04
N VAL A 61 -0.50 0.81 3.95
CA VAL A 61 -1.00 1.29 2.65
C VAL A 61 0.12 1.87 1.80
N ALA A 62 1.13 2.51 2.39
CA ALA A 62 2.34 2.96 1.70
C ALA A 62 3.07 1.80 1.01
N ILE A 63 3.26 0.69 1.73
CA ILE A 63 3.93 -0.51 1.23
C ILE A 63 3.14 -1.13 0.06
N ILE A 64 1.82 -1.24 0.19
CA ILE A 64 0.96 -1.74 -0.89
C ILE A 64 1.08 -0.86 -2.14
N GLU A 65 1.07 0.46 -1.99
CA GLU A 65 1.11 1.38 -3.12
C GLU A 65 2.49 1.46 -3.80
N VAL A 66 3.58 1.22 -3.08
CA VAL A 66 4.91 1.14 -3.70
C VAL A 66 5.06 -0.13 -4.53
N TRP A 67 4.62 -1.29 -4.01
CA TRP A 67 4.59 -2.54 -4.78
C TRP A 67 3.68 -2.46 -6.01
N ARG A 68 2.53 -1.76 -5.91
CA ARG A 68 1.68 -1.45 -7.07
C ARG A 68 2.41 -0.58 -8.08
N SER A 69 3.22 0.38 -7.63
CA SER A 69 4.02 1.23 -8.50
C SER A 69 5.12 0.45 -9.21
N VAL A 70 5.79 -0.49 -8.52
CA VAL A 70 6.73 -1.43 -9.11
C VAL A 70 6.07 -2.33 -10.16
N ALA A 71 4.91 -2.90 -9.86
CA ALA A 71 4.15 -3.70 -10.80
C ALA A 71 3.80 -2.91 -12.07
N ASN A 72 3.34 -1.66 -11.93
CA ASN A 72 3.04 -0.80 -13.07
C ASN A 72 4.28 -0.44 -13.90
N ALA A 73 5.40 -0.10 -13.24
CA ALA A 73 6.64 0.26 -13.92
C ALA A 73 7.22 -0.92 -14.73
N THR A 74 7.04 -2.14 -14.23
CA THR A 74 7.50 -3.36 -14.90
C THR A 74 6.56 -3.81 -16.03
N VAL A 75 5.27 -3.44 -16.00
CA VAL A 75 4.30 -3.73 -17.09
C VAL A 75 4.60 -2.95 -18.37
N THR A 76 4.96 -1.67 -18.29
CA THR A 76 5.17 -0.81 -19.47
C THR A 76 6.54 -0.97 -20.13
N ALA A 77 7.50 -1.62 -19.47
CA ALA A 77 8.88 -1.77 -19.93
C ALA A 77 9.13 -3.08 -20.72
N ILE A 78 8.07 -3.67 -21.30
CA ILE A 78 8.18 -4.82 -22.20
C ILE A 78 8.60 -4.30 -23.58
N ASN A 79 9.89 -4.01 -23.76
CA ASN A 79 10.53 -3.89 -25.08
C ASN A 79 11.44 -5.12 -25.26
N TYR A 80 10.95 -6.13 -25.98
CA TYR A 80 11.58 -7.43 -26.14
C TYR A 80 12.93 -7.40 -26.88
N GLU A 81 13.28 -6.31 -27.57
CA GLU A 81 14.42 -6.29 -28.50
C GLU A 81 15.67 -5.53 -28.00
N ALA A 82 15.58 -4.73 -26.94
CA ALA A 82 16.63 -3.78 -26.61
C ALA A 82 17.67 -4.25 -25.57
N ASP A 83 17.35 -5.25 -24.74
CA ASP A 83 18.13 -5.46 -23.50
C ASP A 83 19.09 -6.65 -23.48
N GLY A 84 19.12 -7.50 -24.52
CA GLY A 84 20.16 -8.55 -24.68
C GLY A 84 20.38 -9.48 -23.48
N GLY A 85 19.45 -9.50 -22.50
CA GLY A 85 19.65 -10.05 -21.17
C GLY A 85 18.54 -11.04 -20.83
N SER A 86 18.93 -12.25 -20.48
CA SER A 86 18.05 -13.36 -20.17
C SER A 86 17.26 -13.13 -18.86
N PHE A 87 15.93 -13.22 -18.95
CA PHE A 87 15.01 -13.69 -17.90
C PHE A 87 14.70 -12.86 -16.62
N ASN A 88 15.28 -11.68 -16.35
CA ASN A 88 15.11 -11.08 -15.01
C ASN A 88 13.84 -10.22 -14.73
N ARG A 89 13.11 -9.72 -15.74
CA ARG A 89 11.99 -8.76 -15.50
C ARG A 89 10.59 -9.37 -15.40
N LYS A 90 10.30 -10.46 -16.12
CA LYS A 90 9.02 -11.18 -15.97
C LYS A 90 8.92 -11.76 -14.57
N ASP A 91 10.01 -12.34 -14.08
CA ASP A 91 10.09 -12.89 -12.72
C ASP A 91 9.91 -11.80 -11.66
N MET A 92 10.42 -10.58 -11.92
CA MET A 92 10.23 -9.42 -11.06
C MET A 92 8.79 -8.88 -11.11
N HIS A 93 8.14 -8.87 -12.27
CA HIS A 93 6.71 -8.56 -12.37
C HIS A 93 5.87 -9.61 -11.61
N ASP A 94 6.12 -10.89 -11.82
CA ASP A 94 5.44 -11.99 -11.12
C ASP A 94 5.71 -11.95 -9.61
N HIS A 95 6.90 -11.53 -9.19
CA HIS A 95 7.24 -11.28 -7.79
C HIS A 95 6.45 -10.10 -7.21
N ALA A 96 6.42 -8.95 -7.90
CA ALA A 96 5.66 -7.78 -7.48
C ALA A 96 4.15 -8.06 -7.38
N VAL A 97 3.59 -8.83 -8.33
CA VAL A 97 2.19 -9.27 -8.29
C VAL A 97 1.93 -10.21 -7.11
N ARG A 98 2.87 -11.13 -6.80
CA ARG A 98 2.76 -12.01 -5.62
C ARG A 98 2.79 -11.23 -4.31
N MET A 99 3.75 -10.31 -4.15
CA MET A 99 3.86 -9.45 -2.98
C MET A 99 2.60 -8.59 -2.80
N LEU A 100 2.09 -7.99 -3.88
CA LEU A 100 0.84 -7.23 -3.85
C LEU A 100 -0.34 -8.08 -3.36
N ARG A 101 -0.50 -9.31 -3.88
CA ARG A 101 -1.57 -10.22 -3.46
C ARG A 101 -1.44 -10.66 -2.00
N GLN A 102 -0.22 -10.92 -1.54
CA GLN A 102 0.02 -11.29 -0.15
C GLN A 102 -0.34 -10.14 0.79
N LEU A 103 0.14 -8.92 0.50
CA LEU A 103 -0.13 -7.73 1.30
C LEU A 103 -1.62 -7.34 1.27
N GLU A 104 -2.29 -7.47 0.12
CA GLU A 104 -3.75 -7.24 0.03
C GLU A 104 -4.53 -8.29 0.85
N ALA A 105 -4.11 -9.56 0.84
CA ALA A 105 -4.71 -10.59 1.66
C ALA A 105 -4.49 -10.34 3.16
N GLU A 106 -3.27 -10.00 3.56
CA GLU A 106 -2.92 -9.64 4.94
C GLU A 106 -3.69 -8.41 5.42
N PHE A 107 -3.87 -7.41 4.56
CA PHE A 107 -4.67 -6.22 4.85
C PHE A 107 -6.14 -6.59 5.09
N VAL A 108 -6.73 -7.48 4.28
CA VAL A 108 -8.12 -7.94 4.46
C VAL A 108 -8.28 -8.74 5.76
N THR A 109 -7.30 -9.58 6.12
CA THR A 109 -7.36 -10.40 7.34
C THR A 109 -7.06 -9.63 8.63
N ASN A 110 -6.22 -8.59 8.57
CA ASN A 110 -5.79 -7.79 9.73
C ASN A 110 -6.53 -6.45 9.84
N GLN A 111 -7.60 -6.23 9.07
CA GLN A 111 -8.46 -5.09 9.35
C GLN A 111 -8.97 -5.21 10.80
N PRO A 112 -8.83 -4.17 11.63
CA PRO A 112 -9.50 -4.17 12.92
C PRO A 112 -10.98 -4.36 12.63
N VAL A 113 -11.55 -5.47 13.12
CA VAL A 113 -13.00 -5.63 13.14
C VAL A 113 -13.50 -4.42 13.93
N VAL A 114 -14.08 -3.46 13.22
CA VAL A 114 -14.96 -2.50 13.85
C VAL A 114 -16.11 -3.36 14.35
N VAL A 115 -16.00 -3.80 15.61
CA VAL A 115 -17.18 -4.24 16.34
C VAL A 115 -17.97 -2.96 16.50
N GLU A 116 -18.85 -2.68 15.52
CA GLU A 116 -20.02 -1.88 15.84
C GLU A 116 -20.66 -2.62 17.00
N GLU A 117 -20.49 -2.09 18.22
CA GLU A 117 -21.36 -2.45 19.31
C GLU A 117 -22.77 -2.18 18.79
N ALA A 118 -23.46 -3.25 18.42
CA ALA A 118 -24.86 -3.18 18.04
C ALA A 118 -25.54 -2.34 19.13
N PRO A 119 -26.31 -1.28 18.78
CA PRO A 119 -27.02 -0.53 19.79
C PRO A 119 -27.84 -1.55 20.57
N ILE A 120 -27.59 -1.64 21.88
CA ILE A 120 -28.38 -2.46 22.78
C ILE A 120 -29.82 -2.00 22.55
N SER A 121 -30.59 -2.83 21.85
CA SER A 121 -32.01 -2.65 21.58
C SER A 121 -32.73 -2.83 22.92
N GLY A 122 -32.61 -1.83 23.79
CA GLY A 122 -33.42 -1.67 24.97
C GLY A 122 -34.84 -1.30 24.55
N THR A 123 -35.79 -2.02 25.13
CA THR A 123 -37.25 -1.82 25.10
C THR A 123 -37.98 -2.20 23.80
N LEU A 124 -38.12 -3.51 23.62
CA LEU A 124 -39.44 -4.10 23.33
C LEU A 124 -40.35 -3.84 24.54
N ASP A 125 -41.36 -2.98 24.41
CA ASP A 125 -42.60 -3.12 25.18
C ASP A 125 -43.79 -2.63 24.34
N THR A 126 -44.35 -3.60 23.62
CA THR A 126 -45.77 -3.83 23.33
C THR A 126 -46.72 -2.64 23.21
N PHE A 127 -47.00 -2.27 21.95
CA PHE A 127 -48.36 -1.86 21.55
C PHE A 127 -49.30 -3.06 21.71
N SER A 128 -50.11 -3.08 22.78
CA SER A 128 -51.35 -3.86 22.81
C SER A 128 -52.53 -2.91 22.68
N ARG A 129 -53.20 -3.01 21.52
CA ARG A 129 -54.55 -2.47 21.26
C ARG A 129 -55.54 -3.11 22.23
N TRP A 130 -56.41 -2.31 22.85
CA TRP A 130 -57.89 -2.46 22.94
C TRP A 130 -58.48 -1.11 23.34
#